data_AF-A0A1A2KTB4-F1
#
_entry.id   AF-A0A1A2KTB4-F1
#
_cell.length_a   1.000
_cell.length_b   1.000
_cell.length_c   1.000
_cell.angle_alpha   90.00
_cell.angle_beta   90.00
_cell.angle_gamma   90.00
#
_symmetry.space_group_name_H-M   'P 1'
#
loop_
_entity.id
_entity.type
_entity.pdbx_description
1 polymer ?
#
loop_
_entity_poly.entity_id
_entity_poly.type
_entity_poly.pdbx_seq_one_letter_code
_entity_poly.pdbx_strand_id
1 'polypeptide(L)'
;MSGDLRVATAHLQELSVRQGEAASGLALATAAVEGLDASVRMTHGPISSSTATAVEAALTARRAAGNGMAQVSQDLGDKLTRAASGYDRTDSAMGDALSGTVR
;
A
#
# COMPACT_ATOMS: atom_id res chain seq x y z
N MET A 1 -11.75 15.21 -23.00
CA MET A 1 -10.37 14.74 -22.82
C MET A 1 -10.38 13.23 -22.81
N SER A 2 -10.33 12.60 -23.98
CA SER A 2 -10.12 11.15 -24.09
C SER A 2 -8.75 10.99 -24.72
N GLY A 3 -7.71 11.26 -23.93
CA GLY A 3 -6.37 10.88 -24.34
C GLY A 3 -6.37 9.35 -24.35
N ASP A 4 -5.98 8.74 -25.48
CA ASP A 4 -5.75 7.32 -25.55
C ASP A 4 -4.99 6.88 -24.31
N LEU A 5 -5.66 6.16 -23.42
CA LEU A 5 -5.05 5.55 -22.27
C LEU A 5 -4.26 4.36 -22.83
N ARG A 6 -3.15 4.64 -23.52
CA ARG A 6 -2.10 3.66 -23.72
C ARG A 6 -1.62 3.34 -22.32
N VAL A 7 -2.21 2.31 -21.73
CA VAL A 7 -1.78 1.76 -20.47
C VAL A 7 -0.37 1.24 -20.72
N ALA A 8 0.62 2.06 -20.44
CA ALA A 8 1.99 1.62 -20.46
C ALA A 8 2.13 0.61 -19.31
N THR A 9 2.34 -0.65 -19.63
CA THR A 9 2.51 -1.72 -18.63
C THR A 9 3.64 -1.39 -17.66
N ALA A 10 4.69 -0.70 -18.14
CA ALA A 10 5.73 -0.09 -17.33
C ALA A 10 5.20 0.91 -16.28
N HIS A 11 4.22 1.75 -16.63
CA HIS A 11 3.64 2.70 -15.68
C HIS A 11 2.79 1.99 -14.61
N LEU A 12 2.06 0.93 -14.97
CA LEU A 12 1.35 0.12 -13.98
C LEU A 12 2.31 -0.58 -13.02
N GLN A 13 3.44 -1.09 -13.52
CA GLN A 13 4.48 -1.67 -12.67
C GLN A 13 5.10 -0.62 -11.73
N GLU A 14 5.37 0.59 -12.23
CA GLU A 14 5.84 1.70 -11.40
C GLU A 14 4.84 2.03 -10.28
N LEU A 15 3.56 2.16 -10.61
CA LEU A 15 2.51 2.40 -9.61
C LEU A 15 2.44 1.24 -8.60
N SER A 16 2.61 -0.01 -9.05
CA SER A 16 2.64 -1.19 -8.17
C SER A 16 3.78 -1.11 -7.15
N VAL A 17 4.99 -0.78 -7.60
CA VAL A 17 6.16 -0.58 -6.73
C VAL A 17 5.89 0.50 -5.68
N ARG A 18 5.35 1.65 -6.11
CA ARG A 18 5.00 2.76 -5.18
C ARG A 18 3.97 2.34 -4.14
N GLN A 19 3.03 1.47 -4.49
CA GLN A 19 2.08 0.94 -3.51
C GLN A 19 2.73 -0.03 -2.52
N GLY A 20 3.70 -0.85 -2.95
CA GLY A 20 4.51 -1.68 -2.06
C GLY A 20 5.35 -0.85 -1.07
N GLU A 21 5.94 0.24 -1.56
CA GLU A 21 6.68 1.20 -0.72
C GLU A 21 5.74 1.88 0.29
N ALA A 22 4.56 2.31 -0.14
CA ALA A 22 3.55 2.90 0.72
C ALA A 22 3.11 1.92 1.83
N ALA A 23 2.82 0.67 1.47
CA ALA A 23 2.45 -0.36 2.44
C ALA A 23 3.55 -0.59 3.49
N SER A 24 4.80 -0.67 3.04
CA SER A 24 5.96 -0.83 3.93
C SER A 24 6.15 0.38 4.85
N GLY A 25 6.04 1.60 4.31
CA GLY A 25 6.14 2.83 5.07
C GLY A 25 5.04 2.97 6.13
N LEU A 26 3.80 2.58 5.81
CA LEU A 26 2.67 2.57 6.74
C LEU A 26 2.88 1.57 7.88
N ALA A 27 3.37 0.37 7.58
CA ALA A 27 3.69 -0.63 8.60
C ALA A 27 4.80 -0.13 9.54
N LEU A 28 5.89 0.42 9.00
CA LEU A 28 6.99 0.97 9.79
C LEU A 28 6.54 2.15 10.67
N ALA A 29 5.80 3.10 10.11
CA ALA A 29 5.30 4.26 10.84
C ALA A 29 4.32 3.86 11.97
N THR A 30 3.58 2.77 11.76
CA THR A 30 2.67 2.21 12.77
C THR A 30 3.44 1.55 13.91
N ALA A 31 4.48 0.78 13.60
CA ALA A 31 5.34 0.12 14.59
C ALA A 31 6.19 1.11 15.40
N ALA A 32 6.62 2.22 14.79
CA ALA A 32 7.54 3.19 15.41
C ALA A 32 7.03 3.84 16.71
N VAL A 33 5.72 3.80 16.98
CA VAL A 33 5.08 4.43 18.13
C VAL A 33 4.55 3.44 19.17
N GLU A 34 4.81 2.13 18.99
CA GLU A 34 4.36 1.12 19.94
C GLU A 34 5.03 1.29 21.31
N GLY A 35 4.27 1.07 22.38
CA GLY A 35 4.75 1.15 23.76
C GLY A 35 4.81 2.57 24.35
N LEU A 36 4.34 3.60 23.63
CA LEU A 36 4.34 4.96 24.14
C LEU A 36 3.42 5.14 25.36
N ASP A 37 2.29 4.45 25.40
CA ASP A 37 1.37 4.41 26.56
C ASP A 37 2.05 3.84 27.81
N ALA A 38 2.81 2.76 27.67
CA ALA A 38 3.60 2.18 28.75
C ALA A 38 4.70 3.14 29.22
N SER A 39 5.34 3.84 28.29
CA SER A 39 6.37 4.84 28.58
C SER A 39 5.80 6.01 29.39
N VAL A 40 4.59 6.47 29.07
CA VAL A 40 3.89 7.52 29.84
C VAL A 40 3.59 7.06 31.27
N ARG A 41 3.13 5.81 31.46
CA ARG A 41 2.90 5.26 32.82
C ARG A 41 4.20 5.15 33.61
N MET A 42 5.26 4.69 32.98
CA MET A 42 6.56 4.49 33.64
C MET A 42 7.22 5.80 34.07
N THR A 43 7.12 6.84 33.23
CA THR A 43 7.82 8.12 33.47
C THR A 43 7.07 9.08 34.38
N HIS A 44 5.73 9.05 34.35
CA HIS A 44 4.89 10.00 35.10
C HIS A 44 4.08 9.34 36.24
N GLY A 45 4.19 8.02 36.38
CA GLY A 45 3.57 7.27 37.48
C GLY A 45 2.04 7.23 37.42
N PRO A 46 1.38 6.86 38.54
CA PRO A 46 -0.06 6.64 38.58
C PRO A 46 -0.93 7.86 38.21
N ILE A 47 -0.41 9.08 38.41
CA ILE A 47 -1.11 10.33 38.10
C ILE A 47 -1.39 10.45 36.59
N SER A 48 -0.55 9.86 35.73
CA SER A 48 -0.73 9.89 34.28
C SER A 48 -1.65 8.79 33.73
N SER A 49 -2.31 8.01 34.59
CA SER A 49 -3.13 6.86 34.18
C SER A 49 -4.16 7.20 33.10
N SER A 50 -4.93 8.29 33.27
CA SER A 50 -5.92 8.73 32.27
C SER A 50 -5.27 9.11 30.94
N THR A 51 -4.13 9.82 30.99
CA THR A 51 -3.35 10.17 29.79
C THR A 51 -2.82 8.92 29.11
N ALA A 52 -2.28 7.95 29.85
CA ALA A 52 -1.78 6.70 29.29
C ALA A 52 -2.90 5.89 28.62
N THR A 53 -4.09 5.83 29.20
CA THR A 53 -5.26 5.19 28.58
C THR A 53 -5.69 5.92 27.29
N ALA A 54 -5.65 7.25 27.27
CA ALA A 54 -5.94 8.01 26.07
C ALA A 54 -4.90 7.75 24.95
N VAL A 55 -3.61 7.66 25.31
CA VAL A 55 -2.54 7.28 24.37
C VAL A 55 -2.73 5.86 23.86
N GLU A 56 -3.06 4.90 24.72
CA GLU A 56 -3.34 3.52 24.32
C GLU A 56 -4.50 3.42 23.31
N ALA A 57 -5.58 4.16 23.55
CA ALA A 57 -6.72 4.23 22.62
C ALA A 57 -6.30 4.83 21.27
N ALA A 58 -5.52 5.92 21.29
CA ALA A 58 -5.00 6.55 20.07
C ALA A 58 -4.05 5.62 19.30
N LEU A 59 -3.17 4.89 19.99
CA LEU A 59 -2.26 3.91 19.39
C LEU A 59 -3.02 2.71 18.80
N THR A 60 -4.10 2.28 19.43
CA THR A 60 -4.98 1.23 18.91
C THR A 60 -5.66 1.67 17.62
N ALA A 61 -6.24 2.87 17.60
CA ALA A 61 -6.84 3.44 16.40
C ALA A 61 -5.80 3.63 15.28
N ARG A 62 -4.61 4.13 15.62
CA ARG A 62 -3.50 4.30 14.67
C ARG A 62 -3.05 2.96 14.08
N ARG A 63 -2.95 1.90 14.89
CA ARG A 63 -2.62 0.55 14.42
C ARG A 63 -3.66 0.01 13.45
N ALA A 64 -4.94 0.14 13.77
CA ALA A 64 -6.01 -0.28 12.88
C ALA A 64 -5.96 0.46 11.53
N ALA A 65 -5.82 1.79 11.56
CA ALA A 65 -5.74 2.61 10.36
C ALA A 65 -4.49 2.30 9.52
N GLY A 66 -3.32 2.24 10.16
CA GLY A 66 -2.05 1.98 9.50
C GLY A 66 -1.99 0.60 8.83
N ASN A 67 -2.41 -0.44 9.54
CA ASN A 67 -2.47 -1.79 8.99
C ASN A 67 -3.51 -1.90 7.86
N GLY A 68 -4.68 -1.27 8.02
CA GLY A 68 -5.71 -1.24 6.98
C GLY A 68 -5.22 -0.54 5.71
N MET A 69 -4.57 0.62 5.84
CA MET A 69 -3.99 1.31 4.69
C MET A 69 -2.86 0.51 4.04
N ALA A 70 -1.99 -0.14 4.84
CA ALA A 70 -0.93 -0.98 4.31
C ALA A 70 -1.48 -2.14 3.48
N GLN A 71 -2.52 -2.80 3.99
CA GLN A 71 -3.20 -3.88 3.26
C GLN A 71 -3.84 -3.38 1.96
N VAL A 72 -4.55 -2.24 1.99
CA VAL A 72 -5.17 -1.66 0.79
C VAL A 72 -4.12 -1.29 -0.27
N SER A 73 -3.01 -0.69 0.15
CA SER A 73 -1.89 -0.40 -0.75
C SER A 73 -1.31 -1.68 -1.36
N GLN A 74 -1.05 -2.70 -0.56
CA GLN A 74 -0.56 -3.99 -1.06
C GLN A 74 -1.52 -4.63 -2.08
N ASP A 75 -2.81 -4.68 -1.75
CA ASP A 75 -3.85 -5.18 -2.66
C ASP A 75 -3.92 -4.41 -3.98
N LEU A 76 -3.74 -3.09 -3.93
CA LEU A 76 -3.71 -2.25 -5.12
C LEU A 76 -2.46 -2.51 -5.96
N GLY A 77 -1.29 -2.66 -5.33
CA GLY A 77 -0.05 -3.05 -6.01
C GLY A 77 -0.21 -4.37 -6.76
N ASP A 78 -0.75 -5.39 -6.08
CA ASP A 78 -1.05 -6.69 -6.70
C ASP A 78 -1.99 -6.57 -7.91
N LYS A 79 -3.05 -5.77 -7.81
CA LYS A 79 -4.00 -5.54 -8.91
C LYS A 79 -3.32 -4.84 -10.09
N LEU A 80 -2.44 -3.88 -9.83
CA LEU A 80 -1.67 -3.17 -10.86
C LEU A 80 -0.69 -4.12 -11.57
N THR A 81 0.01 -4.98 -10.83
CA THR A 81 0.87 -6.03 -11.40
C THR A 81 0.08 -6.98 -12.29
N ARG A 82 -1.07 -7.47 -11.82
CA ARG A 82 -1.94 -8.35 -12.61
C ARG A 82 -2.45 -7.67 -13.88
N ALA A 83 -2.82 -6.40 -13.79
CA ALA A 83 -3.26 -5.61 -14.93
C ALA A 83 -2.11 -5.44 -15.96
N ALA A 84 -0.91 -5.09 -15.52
CA ALA A 84 0.27 -4.97 -16.38
C ALA A 84 0.52 -6.25 -17.17
N SER A 85 0.56 -7.40 -16.48
CA SER A 85 0.76 -8.71 -17.13
C SER A 85 -0.40 -9.08 -18.08
N GLY A 86 -1.63 -8.64 -17.78
CA GLY A 86 -2.78 -8.85 -18.65
C GLY A 86 -2.67 -8.08 -19.96
N TYR A 87 -2.26 -6.81 -19.89
CA TYR A 87 -2.00 -5.99 -21.07
C TYR A 87 -0.82 -6.53 -21.89
N ASP A 88 0.33 -6.84 -21.27
CA ASP A 88 1.51 -7.37 -21.98
C ASP A 88 1.18 -8.64 -22.79
N ARG A 89 0.40 -9.56 -22.19
CA ARG A 89 -0.04 -10.78 -22.89
C ARG A 89 -0.98 -10.49 -24.06
N THR A 90 -1.91 -9.57 -23.87
CA THR A 90 -2.89 -9.21 -24.91
C THR A 90 -2.19 -8.55 -26.10
N ASP A 91 -1.30 -7.60 -25.82
CA ASP A 91 -0.53 -6.89 -26.85
C ASP A 91 0.38 -7.86 -27.62
N SER A 92 1.02 -8.80 -26.92
CA SER A 92 1.85 -9.84 -27.57
C SER A 92 1.02 -10.75 -28.46
N ALA A 93 -0.11 -11.27 -27.97
CA ALA A 93 -0.98 -12.16 -28.74
C ALA A 93 -1.55 -11.48 -29.99
N MET A 94 -1.93 -10.21 -29.89
CA MET A 94 -2.42 -9.43 -31.03
C MET A 94 -1.31 -9.11 -32.03
N GLY A 95 -0.09 -8.81 -31.54
CA GLY A 95 1.09 -8.61 -32.39
C GLY A 95 1.45 -9.86 -33.20
N ASP A 96 1.37 -11.04 -32.59
CA ASP A 96 1.59 -12.33 -33.26
C ASP A 96 0.51 -12.59 -34.31
N ALA A 97 -0.76 -12.35 -33.99
CA ALA A 97 -1.89 -12.52 -34.93
C ALA A 97 -1.78 -11.60 -36.15
N LEU A 98 -1.39 -10.35 -35.95
CA LEU A 98 -1.14 -9.38 -37.03
C LEU A 98 0.03 -9.83 -37.90
N SER A 99 1.15 -10.25 -37.29
CA SER A 99 2.33 -10.75 -38.01
C SER A 99 2.02 -12.02 -38.82
N GLY A 100 1.15 -12.88 -38.32
CA GLY A 100 0.68 -14.09 -39.03
C GLY A 100 -0.29 -13.80 -40.19
N THR A 101 -1.05 -12.70 -40.12
CA THR A 101 -2.02 -12.30 -41.17
C THR A 101 -1.35 -11.59 -42.35
N VAL A 102 -0.19 -10.97 -42.14
CA VAL A 102 0.56 -10.23 -43.18
C VAL A 102 1.48 -11.15 -44.02
N ARG A 103 1.37 -12.48 -43.85
CA ARG A 103 2.16 -13.48 -44.59
C ARG A 103 1.36 -14.15 -45.70
#